data_AF-A0A182KH09-F1
#
_entry.id   AF-A0A182KH09-F1
#
_cell.length_a   1.000
_cell.length_b   1.000
_cell.length_c   1.000
_cell.angle_alpha   90.00
_cell.angle_beta   90.00
_cell.angle_gamma   90.00
#
_symmetry.space_group_name_H-M   'P 1'
#
loop_
_entity.id
_entity.type
_entity.pdbx_description
1 polymer ?
#
loop_
_entity_poly.entity_id
_entity_poly.type
_entity_poly.pdbx_seq_one_letter_code
_entity_poly.pdbx_strand_id
1 'polypeptide(L)'
;MFGRVDKVAWVRVDTQTILSIHHNVITQNPRISLTYNDHRSWYLHIREVEESDRGWYMCQVNTDPMRSRKGYLQVVEHLAGLHDL
;
A
#
# COMPACT_ATOMS: atom_id res chain seq x y z
N MET A 1 23.97 -18.28 14.24
CA MET A 1 22.54 -18.13 14.59
C MET A 1 21.93 -17.18 13.56
N PHE A 2 21.32 -17.70 12.49
CA PHE A 2 20.74 -16.87 11.42
C PHE A 2 19.33 -16.45 11.83
N GLY A 3 19.13 -15.18 12.18
CA GLY A 3 17.82 -14.64 12.53
C GLY A 3 16.89 -14.64 11.32
N ARG A 4 15.60 -14.97 11.54
CA ARG A 4 14.53 -14.84 10.54
C ARG A 4 14.52 -13.41 10.00
N VAL A 5 14.62 -13.24 8.69
CA VAL A 5 14.42 -11.95 8.04
C VAL A 5 12.93 -11.77 7.80
N ASP A 6 12.31 -10.87 8.57
CA ASP A 6 10.92 -10.52 8.38
C ASP A 6 10.75 -9.68 7.11
N LYS A 7 9.68 -9.97 6.36
CA LYS A 7 9.32 -9.35 5.10
C LYS A 7 7.96 -8.70 5.23
N VAL A 8 7.85 -7.51 4.66
CA VAL A 8 6.61 -6.74 4.59
C VAL A 8 5.91 -6.98 3.25
N ALA A 9 4.59 -7.11 3.25
CA ALA A 9 3.76 -7.14 2.06
C ALA A 9 2.69 -6.05 2.12
N TRP A 10 2.41 -5.43 0.98
CA TRP A 10 1.26 -4.55 0.80
C TRP A 10 0.16 -5.29 0.06
N VAL A 11 -1.06 -5.19 0.56
CA VAL A 11 -2.22 -5.92 0.04
C VAL A 11 -3.40 -4.96 -0.09
N ARG A 12 -4.09 -5.01 -1.24
CA ARG A 12 -5.40 -4.39 -1.43
C ARG A 12 -6.47 -5.34 -0.88
N VAL A 13 -7.20 -4.90 0.15
CA VAL A 13 -7.97 -5.80 1.04
C VAL A 13 -9.26 -6.30 0.40
N ASP A 14 -9.98 -5.41 -0.28
CA ASP A 14 -11.22 -5.68 -1.01
C ASP A 14 -11.04 -6.78 -2.06
N THR A 15 -9.92 -6.74 -2.79
CA THR A 15 -9.63 -7.69 -3.87
C THR A 15 -8.64 -8.78 -3.48
N GLN A 16 -8.18 -8.79 -2.22
CA GLN A 16 -7.10 -9.67 -1.73
C GLN A 16 -5.85 -9.68 -2.63
N THR A 17 -5.58 -8.56 -3.32
CA THR A 17 -4.49 -8.47 -4.31
C THR A 17 -3.18 -8.09 -3.64
N ILE A 18 -2.14 -8.89 -3.83
CA ILE A 18 -0.79 -8.56 -3.39
C ILE A 18 -0.22 -7.46 -4.30
N LEU A 19 0.12 -6.33 -3.71
CA LEU A 19 0.70 -5.19 -4.42
C LEU A 19 2.22 -5.26 -4.45
N SER A 20 2.83 -5.62 -3.31
CA SER A 20 4.28 -5.78 -3.20
C SER A 20 4.66 -6.83 -2.15
N ILE A 21 5.87 -7.37 -2.28
CA ILE A 21 6.51 -8.24 -1.29
C ILE A 21 7.96 -7.76 -1.11
N HIS A 22 8.29 -7.40 0.13
CA HIS A 22 9.58 -6.89 0.54
C HIS A 22 10.00 -5.70 -0.34
N HIS A 23 10.98 -5.84 -1.23
CA HIS A 23 11.43 -4.76 -2.12
C HIS A 23 10.80 -4.80 -3.52
N ASN A 24 10.00 -5.83 -3.82
CA ASN A 24 9.49 -6.10 -5.16
C ASN A 24 8.03 -5.68 -5.27
N VAL A 25 7.71 -4.89 -6.29
CA VAL A 25 6.31 -4.65 -6.71
C VAL A 25 5.84 -5.87 -7.50
N ILE A 26 4.66 -6.40 -7.16
CA ILE A 26 4.07 -7.61 -7.77
C ILE A 26 2.94 -7.23 -8.73
N THR A 27 2.17 -6.19 -8.40
CA THR A 27 1.09 -5.69 -9.26
C THR A 27 1.62 -5.17 -10.59
N GLN A 28 0.81 -5.32 -11.64
CA GLN A 28 1.08 -4.76 -12.97
C GLN A 28 0.62 -3.30 -13.10
N ASN A 29 0.01 -2.72 -12.06
CA ASN A 29 -0.41 -1.32 -12.10
C ASN A 29 0.83 -0.39 -12.07
N PRO A 30 1.14 0.35 -13.16
CA PRO A 30 2.33 1.18 -13.26
C PRO A 30 2.27 2.44 -12.39
N ARG A 31 1.14 2.71 -11.72
CA ARG A 31 0.98 3.79 -10.75
C ARG A 31 1.48 3.40 -9.35
N ILE A 32 1.71 2.12 -9.11
CA ILE A 32 2.19 1.60 -7.82
C ILE A 32 3.72 1.55 -7.81
N SER A 33 4.33 2.16 -6.79
CA SER A 33 5.76 2.04 -6.52
C SER A 33 6.03 1.85 -5.04
N LEU A 34 7.28 1.53 -4.71
CA LEU A 34 7.69 1.21 -3.35
C LEU A 34 8.99 1.94 -3.01
N THR A 35 9.06 2.51 -1.80
CA THR A 35 10.32 2.95 -1.20
C THR A 35 10.49 2.33 0.18
N TYR A 36 11.72 2.17 0.64
CA TYR A 36 12.03 1.61 1.95
C TYR A 36 13.25 2.31 2.55
N ASN A 37 13.34 2.36 3.88
CA ASN A 37 14.50 2.88 4.61
C ASN A 37 15.05 1.85 5.60
N ASP A 38 16.38 1.85 5.79
CA ASP A 38 17.19 1.15 6.81
C ASP A 38 16.49 -0.03 7.53
N HIS A 39 15.92 -0.94 6.76
CA HIS A 39 15.18 -2.14 7.18
C HIS A 39 13.99 -1.96 8.13
N ARG A 40 13.42 -0.76 8.27
CA ARG A 40 12.34 -0.50 9.25
C ARG A 40 11.01 -0.11 8.65
N SER A 41 11.01 0.56 7.50
CA SER A 41 9.77 1.09 6.92
C SER A 41 9.66 0.75 5.44
N TRP A 42 8.45 0.36 5.03
CA TRP A 42 8.07 0.10 3.65
C TRP A 42 6.88 0.98 3.31
N TYR A 43 7.08 1.88 2.34
CA TYR A 43 6.08 2.83 1.90
C TYR A 43 5.56 2.43 0.53
N LEU A 44 4.24 2.23 0.45
CA LEU A 44 3.53 2.07 -0.81
C LEU A 44 3.17 3.46 -1.34
N HIS A 45 3.50 3.70 -2.60
CA HIS A 45 3.13 4.93 -3.30
C HIS A 45 2.13 4.61 -4.39
N ILE A 46 1.11 5.45 -4.53
CA ILE A 46 0.14 5.42 -5.62
C ILE A 46 0.17 6.81 -6.26
N ARG A 47 0.73 6.94 -7.47
CA ARG A 47 0.68 8.20 -8.23
C ARG A 47 -0.62 8.29 -9.02
N GLU A 48 -1.02 9.50 -9.42
CA GLU A 48 -2.23 9.71 -10.24
C GLU A 48 -3.43 8.96 -9.65
N VAL A 49 -3.73 9.25 -8.38
CA VAL A 49 -4.78 8.55 -7.64
C VAL A 49 -6.14 8.85 -8.27
N GLU A 50 -6.94 7.81 -8.49
CA GLU A 50 -8.28 7.87 -9.04
C GLU A 50 -9.30 7.41 -8.00
N GLU A 51 -10.59 7.73 -8.19
CA GLU A 51 -11.64 7.29 -7.26
C GLU A 51 -11.66 5.75 -7.08
N SER A 52 -11.30 5.01 -8.11
CA SER A 52 -11.20 3.54 -8.10
C SER A 52 -10.12 2.98 -7.15
N ASP A 53 -9.17 3.81 -6.72
CA ASP A 53 -8.17 3.46 -5.72
C ASP A 53 -8.70 3.60 -4.28
N ARG A 54 -9.88 4.19 -4.09
CA ARG A 54 -10.51 4.28 -2.77
C ARG A 54 -10.68 2.88 -2.17
N GLY A 55 -10.25 2.68 -0.94
CA GLY A 55 -10.43 1.40 -0.27
C GLY A 55 -9.46 1.11 0.87
N TRP A 56 -9.53 -0.12 1.36
CA TRP A 56 -8.68 -0.60 2.43
C TRP A 56 -7.38 -1.21 1.88
N TYR A 57 -6.26 -0.71 2.40
CA TYR A 57 -4.92 -1.24 2.15
C TYR A 57 -4.36 -1.81 3.45
N MET A 58 -3.58 -2.88 3.34
CA MET A 58 -2.99 -3.56 4.48
C MET A 58 -1.50 -3.71 4.29
N CYS A 59 -0.74 -3.28 5.30
CA CYS A 59 0.66 -3.64 5.46
C CYS A 59 0.74 -4.84 6.42
N GLN A 60 1.43 -5.89 6.01
CA GLN A 60 1.53 -7.15 6.73
C GLN A 60 2.98 -7.59 6.85
N VAL A 61 3.37 -8.09 8.02
CA VAL A 61 4.69 -8.66 8.29
C VAL A 61 4.53 -10.16 8.52
N ASN A 62 5.36 -10.97 7.87
CA ASN A 62 5.36 -12.44 7.98
C ASN A 62 5.91 -12.96 9.34
N THR A 63 5.57 -12.31 10.45
CA THR A 63 5.84 -12.76 11.83
C THR A 63 4.97 -13.96 12.20
N ASP A 64 5.26 -14.59 13.33
CA ASP A 64 4.44 -15.67 13.89
C ASP A 64 4.04 -15.33 15.34
N PRO A 65 2.77 -14.98 15.62
CA PRO A 65 1.66 -14.86 14.67
C PRO A 65 1.84 -13.66 13.73
N MET A 66 1.21 -13.74 12.56
CA MET A 66 1.27 -12.70 11.52
C MET A 66 0.73 -11.37 12.02
N ARG A 67 1.53 -10.31 11.89
CA ARG A 67 1.14 -8.95 12.27
C ARG A 67 0.71 -8.14 11.05
N SER A 68 -0.37 -7.39 11.18
CA SER A 68 -0.86 -6.51 10.11
C SER A 68 -1.47 -5.21 10.66
N ARG A 69 -1.48 -4.19 9.81
CA ARG A 69 -2.18 -2.92 10.02
C ARG A 69 -2.91 -2.53 8.74
N LYS A 70 -4.16 -2.08 8.88
CA LYS A 70 -5.00 -1.61 7.78
C LYS A 70 -5.10 -0.09 7.82
N GLY A 71 -5.14 0.54 6.65
CA GLY A 71 -5.45 1.95 6.45
C GLY A 71 -6.49 2.11 5.34
N TYR A 72 -7.39 3.08 5.48
CA TYR A 72 -8.38 3.40 4.45
C TYR A 72 -7.89 4.60 3.63
N LEU A 73 -7.78 4.43 2.31
CA LEU A 73 -7.50 5.50 1.38
C LEU A 73 -8.81 6.12 0.93
N GLN A 74 -9.09 7.34 1.39
CA GLN A 74 -10.20 8.14 0.90
C GLN A 74 -9.71 9.04 -0.24
N VAL A 75 -10.24 8.82 -1.44
CA VAL A 75 -10.03 9.69 -2.60
C VAL A 75 -11.21 10.64 -2.71
N VAL A 76 -10.92 11.94 -2.76
CA VAL A 76 -11.92 13.02 -2.91
C VAL A 76 -11.65 13.76 -4.21
N GLU A 77 -12.69 14.05 -4.98
CA GLU A 77 -12.57 14.93 -6.14
C GLU A 77 -12.43 16.38 -5.68
N HIS A 78 -11.53 17.12 -6.32
CA HIS A 78 -11.51 18.56 -6.16
C HIS A 78 -12.56 19.18 -7.09
N LEU A 79 -13.72 19.52 -6.54
CA LEU A 79 -14.71 20.34 -7.24
C LEU A 79 -14.20 21.79 -7.30
N ALA A 80 -13.28 22.06 -8.22
CA ALA A 80 -12.73 23.39 -8.46
C ALA A 80 -13.76 24.41 -8.99
N GLY A 81 -15.02 24.03 -9.18
CA GLY A 81 -16.05 24.86 -9.81
C GLY A 81 -17.21 25.30 -8.91
N LEU A 82 -17.16 25.05 -7.60
CA LEU A 82 -18.26 25.41 -6.69
C LEU A 82 -17.97 26.61 -5.77
N HIS A 83 -16.80 27.24 -5.92
CA HIS A 83 -16.48 28.52 -5.27
C HIS A 83 -16.62 29.73 -6.22
N ASP A 84 -16.91 29.49 -7.51
CA ASP A 84 -17.12 30.55 -8.52
C ASP A 84 -18.61 30.68 -8.94
N LEU A 85 -19.54 30.16 -8.14
CA LEU A 85 -21.00 30.36 -8.28
C LEU A 85 -21.58 31.11 -7.09
#